data_AF-A0A934A7F9-F1
#
_entry.id   AF-A0A934A7F9-F1
#
_cell.length_a   1.000
_cell.length_b   1.000
_cell.length_c   1.000
_cell.angle_alpha   90.00
_cell.angle_beta   90.00
_cell.angle_gamma   90.00
#
_symmetry.space_group_name_H-M   'P 1'
#
loop_
_entity.id
_entity.type
_entity.pdbx_description
1 polymer ?
#
loop_
_entity_poly.entity_id
_entity_poly.type
_entity_poly.pdbx_seq_one_letter_code
_entity_poly.pdbx_strand_id
1 'polypeptide(L)'
;MIQKKILNPLRVRAITGSFAYIEHRFLKNGFFKCLNHKQLLLYFFLVMAADKHGLSYYSYDKICSFLGLTLDDYIDARDQLMENDLIAFDGTLFQVLSLPGENQ
;
A
#
# COMPACT_ATOMS: atom_id res chain seq x y z
N MET A 1 -13.20 -3.87 -25.37
CA MET A 1 -12.80 -4.68 -24.20
C MET A 1 -12.13 -5.95 -24.69
N ILE A 2 -10.93 -6.25 -24.22
CA ILE A 2 -10.29 -7.55 -24.50
C ILE A 2 -10.91 -8.59 -23.56
N GLN A 3 -11.41 -9.70 -24.13
CA GLN A 3 -11.93 -10.81 -23.33
C GLN A 3 -10.77 -11.54 -22.66
N LYS A 4 -10.74 -11.54 -21.32
CA LYS A 4 -9.70 -12.24 -20.56
C LYS A 4 -10.03 -13.74 -20.49
N LYS A 5 -9.04 -14.58 -20.72
CA LYS A 5 -9.13 -16.04 -20.51
C LYS A 5 -8.62 -16.39 -19.11
N ILE A 6 -9.41 -17.13 -18.34
CA ILE A 6 -8.96 -17.70 -17.06
C ILE A 6 -7.88 -18.74 -17.36
N LEU A 7 -6.70 -18.57 -16.75
CA LEU A 7 -5.56 -19.47 -16.95
C LEU A 7 -5.62 -20.73 -16.08
N ASN A 8 -6.09 -20.61 -14.83
CA ASN A 8 -6.25 -21.73 -13.91
C ASN A 8 -7.63 -21.67 -13.22
N PRO A 9 -8.63 -22.44 -13.73
CA PRO A 9 -10.00 -22.43 -13.19
C PRO A 9 -10.12 -22.94 -11.76
N LEU A 10 -9.17 -23.77 -11.28
CA LEU A 10 -9.20 -24.36 -9.94
C LEU A 10 -8.69 -23.39 -8.86
N ARG A 11 -8.05 -22.28 -9.24
CA ARG A 11 -7.42 -21.31 -8.33
C ARG A 11 -7.85 -19.88 -8.63
N VAL A 12 -9.12 -19.70 -8.98
CA VAL A 12 -9.69 -18.35 -9.13
C VAL A 12 -9.69 -17.67 -7.76
N ARG A 13 -9.04 -16.51 -7.66
CA ARG A 13 -8.98 -15.76 -6.41
C ARG A 13 -10.39 -15.32 -6.00
N ALA A 14 -10.69 -15.49 -4.72
CA ALA A 14 -11.87 -14.96 -4.06
C ALA A 14 -11.41 -14.25 -2.78
N ILE A 15 -12.22 -13.29 -2.30
CA ILE A 15 -11.95 -12.64 -1.01
C ILE A 15 -12.45 -13.59 0.08
N THR A 16 -11.52 -14.06 0.94
CA THR A 16 -11.82 -14.91 2.09
C THR A 16 -11.24 -14.25 3.35
N GLY A 17 -12.09 -13.71 4.23
CA GLY A 17 -11.64 -13.02 5.46
C GLY A 17 -11.52 -11.49 5.30
N SER A 18 -10.51 -10.89 5.96
CA SER A 18 -10.30 -9.43 5.95
C SER A 18 -9.95 -8.92 4.56
N PHE A 19 -10.44 -7.72 4.25
CA PHE A 19 -10.30 -7.10 2.95
C PHE A 19 -9.14 -6.11 2.96
N ALA A 20 -8.10 -6.40 2.19
CA ALA A 20 -7.12 -5.43 1.74
C ALA A 20 -7.40 -5.17 0.25
N TYR A 21 -7.51 -3.90 -0.14
CA TYR A 21 -7.77 -3.55 -1.53
C TYR A 21 -6.92 -2.39 -1.98
N ILE A 22 -6.56 -2.43 -3.25
CA ILE A 22 -5.84 -1.35 -3.93
C ILE A 22 -6.70 -0.95 -5.11
N GLU A 23 -7.04 0.33 -5.18
CA GLU A 23 -7.82 0.85 -6.29
C GLU A 23 -7.04 0.71 -7.60
N HIS A 24 -7.76 0.35 -8.67
CA HIS A 24 -7.15 0.26 -10.00
C HIS A 24 -6.53 1.59 -10.46
N ARG A 25 -7.02 2.72 -9.93
CA ARG A 25 -6.45 4.05 -10.21
C ARG A 25 -5.01 4.20 -9.68
N PHE A 26 -4.58 3.42 -8.67
CA PHE A 26 -3.19 3.38 -8.23
C PHE A 26 -2.22 3.04 -9.38
N LEU A 27 -2.64 2.11 -10.23
CA LEU A 27 -1.88 1.73 -11.43
C LEU A 27 -2.14 2.70 -12.59
N LYS A 28 -3.41 3.04 -12.85
CA LYS A 28 -3.80 3.84 -14.01
C LYS A 28 -3.29 5.29 -13.93
N ASN A 29 -3.31 5.91 -12.75
CA ASN A 29 -3.04 7.32 -12.56
C ASN A 29 -1.57 7.59 -12.16
N GLY A 30 -0.68 6.61 -12.36
CA GLY A 30 0.77 6.84 -12.27
C GLY A 30 1.39 6.67 -10.88
N PHE A 31 0.62 6.53 -9.80
CA PHE A 31 1.16 6.33 -8.43
C PHE A 31 2.17 5.17 -8.37
N PHE A 32 1.83 4.03 -8.97
CA PHE A 32 2.75 2.88 -9.03
C PHE A 32 4.11 3.23 -9.67
N LYS A 33 4.11 4.09 -10.69
CA LYS A 33 5.31 4.48 -11.43
C LYS A 33 6.13 5.54 -10.70
N CYS A 34 5.48 6.41 -9.93
CA CYS A 34 6.12 7.48 -9.17
C CYS A 34 6.87 6.96 -7.94
N LEU A 35 6.46 5.81 -7.40
CA LEU A 35 7.08 5.22 -6.23
C LEU A 35 8.22 4.26 -6.57
N ASN A 36 9.27 4.28 -5.75
CA ASN A 36 10.35 3.31 -5.80
C ASN A 36 9.96 1.97 -5.14
N HIS A 37 10.83 0.97 -5.26
CA HIS A 37 10.58 -0.38 -4.74
C HIS A 37 10.30 -0.43 -3.23
N LYS A 38 11.02 0.37 -2.42
CA LYS A 38 10.87 0.39 -0.95
C LYS A 38 9.58 1.08 -0.54
N GLN A 39 9.23 2.19 -1.20
CA GLN A 39 7.96 2.90 -1.03
C GLN A 39 6.77 2.00 -1.40
N LEU A 40 6.82 1.31 -2.54
CA LEU A 40 5.79 0.36 -2.95
C LEU A 40 5.65 -0.79 -1.95
N LEU A 41 6.78 -1.33 -1.48
CA LEU A 41 6.78 -2.43 -0.52
C LEU A 41 6.14 -2.02 0.81
N LEU A 42 6.50 -0.84 1.33
CA LEU A 42 5.91 -0.28 2.54
C LEU A 42 4.41 0.02 2.35
N TYR A 43 4.03 0.67 1.24
CA TYR A 43 2.64 1.00 0.95
C TYR A 43 1.76 -0.26 0.86
N PHE A 44 2.19 -1.28 0.12
CA PHE A 44 1.44 -2.54 0.03
C PHE A 44 1.38 -3.29 1.35
N PHE A 45 2.45 -3.26 2.16
CA PHE A 45 2.40 -3.81 3.50
C PHE A 45 1.32 -3.13 4.35
N LEU A 46 1.29 -1.79 4.35
CA LEU A 46 0.29 -1.04 5.12
C LEU A 46 -1.13 -1.29 4.61
N VAL A 47 -1.35 -1.40 3.29
CA VAL A 47 -2.66 -1.78 2.73
C VAL A 47 -3.12 -3.16 3.21
N MET A 48 -2.20 -4.11 3.33
CA MET A 48 -2.52 -5.46 3.83
C MET A 48 -2.77 -5.50 5.34
N ALA A 49 -2.05 -4.65 6.09
CA ALA A 49 -2.09 -4.62 7.55
C ALA A 49 -3.18 -3.68 8.12
N ALA A 50 -3.76 -2.83 7.27
CA ALA A 50 -4.76 -1.86 7.66
C ALA A 50 -6.16 -2.50 7.85
N ASP A 51 -6.97 -1.87 8.71
CA ASP A 51 -8.39 -2.17 8.81
C ASP A 51 -9.22 -1.48 7.70
N LYS A 52 -10.55 -1.56 7.80
CA LYS A 52 -11.47 -0.95 6.83
C LYS A 52 -11.38 0.58 6.71
N HIS A 53 -10.74 1.25 7.66
CA HIS A 53 -10.51 2.70 7.69
C HIS A 53 -9.09 3.08 7.23
N GLY A 54 -8.28 2.10 6.82
CA GLY A 54 -6.88 2.30 6.48
C GLY A 54 -5.95 2.27 7.69
N LEU A 55 -6.43 1.95 8.90
CA LEU A 55 -5.67 2.14 10.14
C LEU A 55 -4.80 0.93 10.51
N SER A 56 -3.56 1.18 10.95
CA SER A 56 -2.65 0.12 11.42
C SER A 56 -1.70 0.59 12.53
N TYR A 57 -1.55 -0.22 13.59
CA TYR A 57 -0.64 0.00 14.73
C TYR A 57 0.69 -0.76 14.61
N TYR A 58 1.12 -1.10 13.39
CA TYR A 58 2.40 -1.77 13.21
C TYR A 58 3.56 -0.84 13.59
N SER A 59 4.38 -1.25 14.56
CA SER A 59 5.58 -0.49 14.94
C SER A 59 6.63 -0.50 13.84
N TYR A 60 7.42 0.57 13.73
CA TYR A 60 8.47 0.68 12.72
C TYR A 60 9.49 -0.46 12.82
N ASP A 61 9.88 -0.89 14.02
CA ASP A 61 10.80 -2.02 14.21
C ASP A 61 10.28 -3.31 13.57
N LYS A 62 8.98 -3.59 13.71
CA LYS A 62 8.35 -4.78 13.11
C LYS A 62 8.29 -4.64 11.59
N ILE A 63 7.98 -3.45 11.09
CA ILE A 63 7.94 -3.16 9.64
C ILE A 63 9.34 -3.35 9.05
N CYS A 64 10.37 -2.72 9.62
CA CYS A 64 11.75 -2.84 9.16
C CYS A 64 12.22 -4.30 9.16
N SER A 65 11.96 -5.04 10.25
CA SER A 65 12.31 -6.45 10.35
C SER A 65 11.57 -7.32 9.34
N PHE A 66 10.28 -7.05 9.06
CA PHE A 66 9.47 -7.85 8.14
C PHE A 66 9.83 -7.57 6.67
N LEU A 67 10.12 -6.31 6.34
CA LEU A 67 10.41 -5.87 4.97
C LEU A 67 11.91 -5.91 4.63
N GLY A 68 12.78 -6.15 5.62
CA GLY A 68 14.23 -6.12 5.43
C GLY A 68 14.75 -4.72 5.10
N LEU A 69 14.12 -3.68 5.64
CA LEU A 69 14.52 -2.29 5.44
C LEU A 69 15.46 -1.84 6.57
N THR A 70 16.44 -1.01 6.24
CA THR A 70 17.15 -0.23 7.26
C THR A 70 16.22 0.85 7.84
N LEU A 71 16.62 1.45 8.96
CA LEU A 71 15.85 2.56 9.52
C LEU A 71 15.77 3.74 8.55
N ASP A 72 16.90 4.10 7.91
CA ASP A 72 16.96 5.20 6.94
C ASP A 72 16.06 4.93 5.74
N ASP A 73 16.11 3.71 5.18
CA ASP A 73 15.25 3.29 4.08
C ASP A 73 13.75 3.40 4.41
N TYR A 74 13.40 3.02 5.64
CA TYR A 74 12.04 3.11 6.13
C TYR A 74 11.60 4.56 6.33
N ILE A 75 12.45 5.41 6.92
CA ILE A 75 12.16 6.84 7.13
C ILE A 75 11.94 7.51 5.77
N ASP A 76 12.86 7.34 4.84
CA ASP A 76 12.75 7.90 3.49
C ASP A 76 11.50 7.40 2.77
N ALA A 77 11.20 6.10 2.86
CA ALA A 77 10.00 5.54 2.22
C ALA A 77 8.71 6.08 2.85
N ARG A 78 8.64 6.16 4.18
CA ARG A 78 7.49 6.67 4.91
C ARG A 78 7.24 8.13 4.58
N ASP A 79 8.27 8.96 4.67
CA ASP A 79 8.15 10.41 4.48
C ASP A 79 7.74 10.72 3.04
N GLN A 80 8.29 10.01 2.05
CA GLN A 80 7.86 10.13 0.66
C GLN A 80 6.40 9.67 0.45
N LEU A 81 5.93 8.61 1.12
CA LEU A 81 4.52 8.22 1.03
C LEU A 81 3.58 9.27 1.65
N MET A 82 4.03 9.95 2.72
CA MET A 82 3.29 11.06 3.31
C MET A 82 3.28 12.29 2.39
N GLU A 83 4.41 12.64 1.79
CA GLU A 83 4.53 13.75 0.83
C GLU A 83 3.66 13.55 -0.41
N ASN A 84 3.45 12.29 -0.84
CA ASN A 84 2.57 11.94 -1.96
C ASN A 84 1.10 11.79 -1.57
N ASP A 85 0.71 12.13 -0.33
CA ASP A 85 -0.66 12.03 0.20
C ASP A 85 -1.23 10.60 0.10
N LEU A 86 -0.38 9.58 0.29
CA LEU A 86 -0.77 8.17 0.23
C LEU A 86 -0.97 7.56 1.61
N ILE A 87 -0.28 8.09 2.63
CA ILE A 87 -0.43 7.68 4.02
C ILE A 87 -0.41 8.90 4.95
N ALA A 88 -1.01 8.76 6.13
CA ALA A 88 -0.77 9.62 7.28
C ALA A 88 -0.13 8.80 8.41
N PHE A 89 0.70 9.45 9.23
CA PHE A 89 1.34 8.84 10.39
C PHE A 89 1.52 9.85 11.52
N ASP A 90 1.11 9.49 12.74
CA ASP A 90 1.19 10.36 13.93
C ASP A 90 2.34 10.00 14.89
N GLY A 91 3.19 9.05 14.53
CA GLY A 91 4.24 8.50 15.39
C GLY A 91 3.90 7.13 15.96
N THR A 92 2.62 6.75 15.98
CA THR A 92 2.16 5.45 16.51
C THR A 92 1.17 4.72 15.60
N LEU A 93 0.34 5.47 14.86
CA LEU A 93 -0.73 4.95 14.04
C LEU A 93 -0.53 5.38 12.59
N PHE A 94 -0.60 4.40 11.69
CA PHE A 94 -0.69 4.65 10.24
C PHE A 94 -2.13 4.74 9.80
N GLN A 95 -2.39 5.60 8.83
CA GLN A 95 -3.59 5.55 7.99
C GLN A 95 -3.19 5.47 6.52
N VAL A 96 -3.66 4.46 5.79
CA VAL A 96 -3.65 4.45 4.33
C VAL A 96 -4.78 5.34 3.85
N LEU A 97 -4.44 6.38 3.08
CA LEU A 97 -5.39 7.39 2.64
C LEU A 97 -6.15 6.96 1.38
N SER A 98 -7.30 7.57 1.15
CA SER A 98 -7.93 7.52 -0.17
C SER A 98 -7.01 8.18 -1.19
N LEU A 99 -6.87 7.60 -2.39
CA LEU A 99 -5.99 8.17 -3.39
C LEU A 99 -6.42 9.59 -3.78
N PRO A 100 -5.47 10.53 -3.96
CA PRO A 100 -5.75 11.89 -4.38
C PRO A 100 -6.64 11.95 -5.63
N GLY A 101 -7.53 12.93 -5.66
CA GLY A 101 -8.39 13.19 -6.82
C GLY A 101 -7.59 13.62 -8.05
N GLU A 102 -8.17 13.51 -9.24
CA GLU A 102 -7.51 13.89 -10.51
C GLU A 102 -7.28 15.41 -10.69
N ASN A 103 -7.56 16.22 -9.66
CA ASN A 103 -7.42 17.68 -9.67
C ASN A 103 -6.54 18.15 -8.50
N GLN A 104 -5.23 17.97 -8.61
CA GLN A 104 -4.22 18.80 -7.94
C GLN A 104 -3.08 19.04 -8.92
#